data_AF-A0A164F063-F1
#
_entry.id   AF-A0A164F063-F1
#
_cell.length_a   1.000
_cell.length_b   1.000
_cell.length_c   1.000
_cell.angle_alpha   90.00
_cell.angle_beta   90.00
_cell.angle_gamma   90.00
#
_symmetry.space_group_name_H-M   'P 1'
#
loop_
_entity.id
_entity.type
_entity.pdbx_description
1 polymer ?
#
loop_
_entity_poly.entity_id
_entity_poly.type
_entity_poly.pdbx_seq_one_letter_code
_entity_poly.pdbx_strand_id
1 'polypeptide(L)'
;MATRLVTTSDLLAGHVSLDIECLDRIYLNGYVPNLQVGGQVVQFLAARGFPIPAPAVVNRNGERFREAVRRFAADNHIPVVRFAKGDRKITMMSKHLASQELTGRSGVAAIGVAQEFQRVATCTTKPARNGGAPHFGWDRADR
;
A
#
# COMPACT_ATOMS: atom_id res chain seq x y z
N MET A 1 -8.65 -20.13 58.10
CA MET A 1 -8.41 -19.34 56.88
C MET A 1 -6.92 -19.04 56.82
N ALA A 2 -6.24 -19.42 55.73
CA ALA A 2 -4.81 -19.22 55.59
C ALA A 2 -4.51 -17.78 55.15
N THR A 3 -3.68 -17.07 55.90
CA THR A 3 -3.25 -15.71 55.60
C THR A 3 -2.27 -15.74 54.44
N ARG A 4 -2.71 -15.33 53.24
CA ARG A 4 -1.82 -15.15 52.08
C ARG A 4 -1.05 -13.84 52.24
N LEU A 5 0.27 -13.89 52.06
CA LEU A 5 1.13 -12.71 51.95
C LEU A 5 0.69 -11.84 50.76
N VAL A 6 0.43 -10.56 51.04
CA VAL A 6 0.13 -9.54 50.03
C VAL A 6 1.42 -9.21 49.29
N THR A 7 1.38 -9.30 47.97
CA THR A 7 2.53 -8.99 47.12
C THR A 7 2.47 -7.53 46.63
N THR A 8 3.59 -7.00 46.16
CA THR A 8 3.61 -5.67 45.52
C THR A 8 2.68 -5.60 44.31
N SER A 9 2.50 -6.70 43.57
CA SER A 9 1.52 -6.78 42.46
C SER A 9 0.08 -6.64 42.93
N ASP A 10 -0.26 -7.21 44.10
CA ASP A 10 -1.60 -7.07 44.69
C ASP A 10 -1.88 -5.61 45.11
N LEU A 11 -0.85 -4.87 45.57
CA LEU A 11 -0.95 -3.44 45.89
C LEU A 11 -1.05 -2.54 44.65
N LEU A 12 -0.46 -2.95 43.53
CA LEU A 12 -0.46 -2.18 42.28
C LEU A 12 -1.63 -2.52 41.36
N ALA A 13 -2.36 -3.61 41.63
CA ALA A 13 -3.54 -4.01 40.90
C ALA A 13 -4.61 -2.90 40.93
N GLY A 14 -5.02 -2.42 39.76
CA GLY A 14 -5.97 -1.30 39.63
C GLY A 14 -5.37 0.10 39.81
N HIS A 15 -4.09 0.22 40.19
CA HIS A 15 -3.37 1.50 40.30
C HIS A 15 -2.40 1.77 39.13
N VAL A 16 -2.17 0.77 38.27
CA VAL A 16 -1.37 0.92 37.05
C VAL A 16 -2.29 0.78 35.84
N SER A 17 -2.36 1.83 35.01
CA SER A 17 -3.02 1.80 33.71
C SER A 17 -2.00 1.52 32.62
N LEU A 18 -2.29 0.54 31.76
CA LEU A 18 -1.55 0.35 30.52
C LEU A 18 -2.11 1.33 29.48
N ASP A 19 -1.28 2.24 29.01
CA ASP A 19 -1.57 3.09 27.86
C ASP A 19 -0.85 2.54 26.63
N ILE A 20 -1.57 2.36 25.53
CA ILE A 20 -1.02 1.82 24.28
C ILE A 20 -1.26 2.85 23.19
N GLU A 21 -0.19 3.52 22.79
CA GLU A 21 -0.19 4.36 21.59
C GLU A 21 0.14 3.50 20.37
N CYS A 22 -0.71 3.58 19.35
CA CYS A 22 -0.46 2.92 18.07
C CYS A 22 -0.50 3.94 16.92
N LEU A 23 0.25 3.66 15.86
CA LEU A 23 0.14 4.42 14.62
C LEU A 23 -1.19 4.09 13.96
N ASP A 24 -2.16 5.01 13.96
CA ASP A 24 -3.45 4.83 13.28
C ASP A 24 -3.24 4.66 11.76
N ARG A 25 -2.33 5.45 11.16
CA ARG A 25 -2.07 5.44 9.71
C ARG A 25 -0.62 5.77 9.38
N ILE A 26 -0.06 4.99 8.46
CA ILE A 26 1.23 5.27 7.83
C ILE A 26 0.98 5.52 6.33
N TYR A 27 1.24 6.73 5.87
CA TYR A 27 1.21 7.04 4.44
C TYR A 27 2.59 6.79 3.83
N LEU A 28 2.71 5.71 3.06
CA LEU A 28 3.90 5.41 2.25
C LEU A 28 3.85 6.14 0.90
N ASN A 29 3.76 7.47 0.95
CA ASN A 29 3.92 8.30 -0.23
C ASN A 29 5.41 8.38 -0.56
N GLY A 30 5.91 7.40 -1.32
CA GLY A 30 7.31 7.37 -1.74
C GLY A 30 7.66 8.60 -2.58
N TYR A 31 8.62 9.41 -2.12
CA TYR A 31 9.20 10.48 -2.91
C TYR A 31 10.50 10.00 -3.56
N VAL A 32 10.55 10.05 -4.89
CA VAL A 32 11.78 9.76 -5.64
C VAL A 32 12.21 11.06 -6.35
N PRO A 33 13.28 11.75 -5.87
CA PRO A 33 13.67 13.07 -6.36
C PRO A 33 13.87 13.14 -7.88
N ASN A 34 14.36 12.05 -8.47
CA ASN A 34 14.66 11.93 -9.90
C ASN A 34 13.55 11.21 -10.68
N LEU A 35 12.29 11.32 -10.26
CA LEU A 35 11.11 10.83 -10.97
C LEU A 35 9.96 11.84 -10.89
N GLN A 36 10.29 13.13 -10.90
CA GLN A 36 9.32 14.20 -10.73
C GLN A 36 8.78 14.74 -12.06
N VAL A 37 9.57 14.67 -13.14
CA VAL A 37 9.20 15.18 -14.48
C VAL A 37 9.41 14.12 -15.58
N GLY A 38 8.78 14.29 -16.74
CA GLY A 38 8.80 13.30 -17.82
C GLY A 38 10.20 12.90 -18.29
N GLY A 39 11.12 13.86 -18.45
CA GLY A 39 12.51 13.57 -18.83
C GLY A 39 13.25 12.68 -17.83
N GLN A 40 12.94 12.83 -16.53
CA GLN A 40 13.52 12.00 -15.48
C GLN A 40 12.95 10.57 -15.52
N VAL A 41 11.67 10.39 -15.85
CA VAL A 41 11.08 9.07 -16.08
C VAL A 41 11.78 8.35 -17.23
N VAL A 42 12.06 9.07 -18.32
CA VAL A 42 12.81 8.52 -19.46
C VAL A 42 14.22 8.08 -19.05
N GLN A 43 14.96 8.94 -18.33
CA GLN A 43 16.31 8.62 -17.85
C GLN A 43 16.31 7.41 -16.91
N PHE A 44 15.33 7.33 -16.00
CA PHE A 44 15.18 6.20 -15.09
C PHE A 44 14.93 4.88 -15.84
N LEU A 45 14.07 4.89 -16.85
CA LEU A 45 13.81 3.70 -17.66
C LEU A 45 15.04 3.31 -18.50
N ALA A 46 15.75 4.28 -19.07
CA ALA A 46 16.99 4.03 -19.79
C ALA A 46 18.08 3.42 -18.88
N ALA A 47 18.26 3.95 -17.67
CA ALA A 47 19.21 3.42 -16.68
C ALA A 47 18.87 1.98 -16.22
N ARG A 48 17.60 1.57 -16.36
CA ARG A 48 17.15 0.20 -16.10
C ARG A 48 17.31 -0.74 -17.30
N GLY A 49 17.94 -0.29 -18.38
CA GLY A 49 18.22 -1.09 -19.56
C GLY A 49 17.04 -1.18 -20.53
N PHE A 50 16.07 -0.27 -20.46
CA PHE A 50 14.97 -0.20 -21.44
C PHE A 50 15.34 0.79 -22.54
N PRO A 51 15.68 0.34 -23.77
CA PRO A 51 16.11 1.23 -24.85
C PRO A 51 15.00 2.17 -25.30
N ILE A 52 13.74 1.77 -25.11
CA ILE A 52 12.55 2.53 -25.45
C ILE A 52 11.73 2.74 -24.17
N PRO A 53 11.55 3.99 -23.69
CA PRO A 53 10.84 4.32 -22.46
C PRO A 53 9.31 4.29 -22.66
N ALA A 54 8.79 3.12 -23.06
CA ALA A 54 7.38 2.89 -23.36
C ALA A 54 6.52 2.62 -22.09
N PRO A 55 5.22 2.93 -22.11
CA PRO A 55 4.32 2.73 -20.97
C PRO A 55 4.24 1.28 -20.48
N ALA A 56 4.36 0.32 -21.40
CA ALA A 56 4.30 -1.11 -21.09
C ALA A 56 5.34 -1.53 -20.04
N VAL A 57 6.50 -0.87 -20.01
CA VAL A 57 7.58 -1.15 -19.06
C VAL A 57 7.23 -0.69 -17.64
N VAL A 58 6.57 0.45 -17.50
CA VAL A 58 6.15 0.97 -16.18
C VAL A 58 5.04 0.10 -15.58
N ASN A 59 4.08 -0.33 -16.41
CA ASN A 59 3.01 -1.22 -15.99
C ASN A 59 3.53 -2.53 -15.40
N ARG A 60 4.62 -3.10 -15.94
CA ARG A 60 5.24 -4.32 -15.37
C ARG A 60 5.66 -4.18 -13.91
N ASN A 61 6.12 -3.00 -13.48
CA ASN A 61 6.50 -2.78 -12.08
C ASN A 61 5.28 -2.77 -11.16
N GLY A 62 4.22 -2.06 -11.56
CA GLY A 62 2.96 -2.02 -10.83
C GLY A 62 2.32 -3.40 -10.72
N GLU A 63 2.28 -4.15 -11.83
CA GLU A 63 1.75 -5.52 -11.84
C GLU A 63 2.58 -6.46 -10.95
N ARG A 64 3.91 -6.40 -11.00
CA ARG A 64 4.76 -7.22 -10.11
C ARG A 64 4.49 -6.92 -8.64
N PHE A 65 4.30 -5.65 -8.27
CA PHE A 65 3.94 -5.28 -6.90
C PHE A 65 2.57 -5.83 -6.51
N ARG A 66 1.54 -5.62 -7.35
CA ARG A 66 0.19 -6.15 -7.10
C ARG A 66 0.20 -7.67 -6.96
N GLU A 67 0.99 -8.35 -7.78
CA GLU A 67 1.13 -9.80 -7.71
C GLU A 67 1.84 -10.26 -6.44
N ALA A 68 2.90 -9.57 -6.02
CA ALA A 68 3.56 -9.85 -4.75
C ALA A 68 2.60 -9.69 -3.55
N VAL A 69 1.75 -8.66 -3.57
CA VAL A 69 0.71 -8.46 -2.54
C VAL A 69 -0.33 -9.58 -2.59
N ARG A 70 -0.81 -9.98 -3.78
CA ARG A 70 -1.75 -11.11 -3.92
C ARG A 70 -1.17 -12.41 -3.40
N ARG A 71 0.09 -12.71 -3.74
CA ARG A 71 0.79 -13.89 -3.25
C ARG A 71 0.96 -13.86 -1.74
N PHE A 72 1.42 -12.74 -1.18
CA PHE A 72 1.52 -12.56 0.27
C PHE A 72 0.17 -12.79 0.97
N ALA A 73 -0.91 -12.26 0.40
CA ALA A 73 -2.26 -12.48 0.93
C ALA A 73 -2.67 -13.95 0.89
N ALA A 74 -2.41 -14.64 -0.23
CA ALA A 74 -2.72 -16.06 -0.39
C ALA A 74 -1.92 -16.94 0.58
N ASP A 75 -0.60 -16.76 0.65
CA ASP A 75 0.31 -17.54 1.49
C ASP A 75 -0.04 -17.42 2.99
N ASN A 76 -0.56 -16.25 3.40
CA ASN A 76 -0.91 -15.95 4.79
C ASN A 76 -2.43 -16.01 5.07
N HIS A 77 -3.25 -16.44 4.09
CA HIS A 77 -4.71 -16.52 4.21
C HIS A 77 -5.37 -15.19 4.61
N ILE A 78 -4.82 -14.07 4.14
CA ILE A 78 -5.31 -12.72 4.46
C ILE A 78 -6.46 -12.34 3.51
N PRO A 79 -7.61 -11.91 4.03
CA PRO A 79 -8.73 -11.50 3.20
C PRO A 79 -8.40 -10.22 2.40
N VAL A 80 -8.67 -10.26 1.10
CA VAL A 80 -8.57 -9.11 0.19
C VAL A 80 -9.96 -8.54 -0.08
N VAL A 81 -10.24 -7.34 0.42
CA VAL A 81 -11.54 -6.67 0.34
C VAL A 81 -11.48 -5.60 -0.74
N ARG A 82 -12.33 -5.71 -1.76
CA ARG A 82 -12.49 -4.66 -2.78
C ARG A 82 -13.59 -3.70 -2.34
N PHE A 83 -13.27 -2.42 -2.25
CA PHE A 83 -14.25 -1.40 -1.87
C PHE A 83 -15.08 -0.96 -3.08
N ALA A 84 -16.38 -0.80 -2.85
CA ALA A 84 -17.30 -0.15 -3.77
C ALA A 84 -17.39 1.36 -3.48
N LYS A 85 -17.95 2.10 -4.44
CA LYS A 85 -18.23 3.53 -4.26
C LYS A 85 -19.22 3.72 -3.11
N GLY A 86 -18.88 4.58 -2.16
CA GLY A 86 -19.71 4.87 -0.98
C GLY A 86 -19.38 4.01 0.23
N ASP A 87 -18.54 2.99 0.10
CA ASP A 87 -18.13 2.17 1.24
C ASP A 87 -17.33 2.98 2.24
N ARG A 88 -17.74 2.90 3.51
CA ARG A 88 -16.93 3.36 4.62
C ARG A 88 -15.87 2.31 4.92
N LYS A 89 -14.65 2.53 4.41
CA LYS A 89 -13.51 1.61 4.51
C LYS A 89 -13.30 1.05 5.93
N ILE A 90 -13.37 1.90 6.97
CA ILE A 90 -13.19 1.46 8.36
C ILE A 90 -14.27 0.46 8.80
N THR A 91 -15.52 0.70 8.45
CA THR A 91 -16.65 -0.18 8.79
C THR A 91 -16.53 -1.54 8.10
N MET A 92 -16.10 -1.54 6.83
CA MET A 92 -15.86 -2.78 6.08
C MET A 92 -14.72 -3.60 6.70
N MET A 93 -13.74 -2.94 7.31
CA MET A 93 -12.57 -3.59 7.92
C MET A 93 -12.77 -4.01 9.38
N SER A 94 -13.74 -3.43 10.11
CA SER A 94 -13.96 -3.68 11.55
C SER A 94 -14.07 -5.17 11.90
N LYS A 95 -14.79 -5.97 11.08
CA LYS A 95 -14.94 -7.41 11.33
C LYS A 95 -13.60 -8.17 11.22
N HIS A 96 -12.72 -7.73 10.34
CA HIS A 96 -11.41 -8.35 10.13
C HIS A 96 -10.46 -8.01 11.26
N LEU A 97 -10.50 -6.75 11.75
CA LEU A 97 -9.75 -6.32 12.92
C LEU A 97 -10.16 -7.11 14.17
N ALA A 98 -11.46 -7.24 14.42
CA ALA A 98 -11.97 -8.04 15.54
C ALA A 98 -11.53 -9.52 15.43
N SER A 99 -11.57 -10.10 14.22
CA SER A 99 -11.08 -11.46 14.00
C SER A 99 -9.58 -11.60 14.25
N GLN A 100 -8.77 -10.59 13.90
CA GLN A 100 -7.32 -10.60 14.13
C GLN A 100 -7.00 -10.49 15.63
N GLU A 101 -7.73 -9.64 16.35
CA GLU A 101 -7.58 -9.47 17.79
C GLU A 101 -7.77 -10.80 18.56
N LEU A 102 -8.77 -11.61 18.16
CA LEU A 102 -9.03 -12.93 18.75
C LEU A 102 -7.86 -13.92 18.58
N THR A 103 -6.96 -13.69 17.62
CA THR A 103 -5.77 -14.54 17.45
C THR A 103 -4.70 -14.29 18.50
N GLY A 104 -4.78 -13.17 19.24
CA GLY A 104 -3.77 -12.75 20.23
C GLY A 104 -2.38 -12.47 19.63
N ARG A 105 -2.27 -12.36 18.30
CA ARG A 105 -1.00 -12.18 17.58
C ARG A 105 -1.05 -10.97 16.66
N SER A 106 0.04 -10.23 16.60
CA SER A 106 0.22 -9.16 15.63
C SER A 106 0.26 -9.71 14.21
N GLY A 107 -0.43 -9.05 13.28
CA GLY A 107 -0.51 -9.49 11.89
C GLY A 107 -1.34 -8.55 11.03
N VAL A 108 -1.44 -8.88 9.74
CA VAL A 108 -2.27 -8.14 8.78
C VAL A 108 -3.70 -8.70 8.85
N ALA A 109 -4.62 -7.90 9.38
CA ALA A 109 -6.02 -8.31 9.54
C ALA A 109 -6.76 -8.49 8.19
N ALA A 110 -6.50 -7.59 7.24
CA ALA A 110 -7.08 -7.61 5.89
C ALA A 110 -6.31 -6.67 4.97
N ILE A 111 -6.49 -6.84 3.66
CA ILE A 111 -5.97 -5.92 2.63
C ILE A 111 -7.15 -5.28 1.89
N GLY A 112 -7.25 -3.96 1.97
CA GLY A 112 -8.26 -3.19 1.25
C GLY A 112 -7.76 -2.74 -0.12
N VAL A 113 -8.58 -2.93 -1.15
CA VAL A 113 -8.32 -2.45 -2.51
C VAL A 113 -9.29 -1.31 -2.82
N ALA A 114 -8.75 -0.10 -2.93
CA ALA A 114 -9.46 1.11 -3.34
C ALA A 114 -8.86 1.66 -4.64
N GLN A 115 -9.68 2.30 -5.45
CA GLN A 115 -9.19 3.23 -6.46
C GLN A 115 -9.08 4.61 -5.81
N GLU A 116 -7.89 5.21 -5.88
CA GLU A 116 -7.65 6.58 -5.43
C GLU A 116 -7.14 7.39 -6.61
N PHE A 117 -7.67 8.61 -6.75
CA PHE A 117 -7.20 9.53 -7.76
C PHE A 117 -5.95 10.22 -7.25
N GLN A 118 -4.83 10.05 -7.96
CA GLN A 118 -3.58 10.72 -7.62
C GLN A 118 -2.94 11.31 -8.88
N ARG A 119 -2.25 12.44 -8.70
CA ARG A 119 -1.45 13.06 -9.76
C ARG A 119 -0.18 12.26 -10.01
N VAL A 120 -0.23 11.35 -10.97
CA VAL A 120 0.84 10.40 -11.30
C VAL A 120 1.49 10.70 -12.65
N ALA A 121 2.72 10.23 -12.84
CA ALA A 121 3.33 10.21 -14.17
C ALA A 121 2.56 9.26 -15.09
N THR A 122 2.08 9.78 -16.21
CA THR A 122 1.34 9.04 -17.24
C THR A 122 2.08 9.15 -18.56
N CYS A 123 1.97 8.12 -19.39
CA CYS A 123 2.52 8.15 -20.74
C CYS A 123 1.41 8.23 -21.78
N THR A 124 1.61 9.07 -22.79
CA THR A 124 0.76 9.15 -23.98
C THR A 124 1.52 8.60 -25.18
N THR A 125 0.86 7.73 -25.95
CA THR A 125 1.38 7.28 -27.25
C THR A 125 0.85 8.23 -28.32
N LYS A 126 1.75 8.90 -29.03
CA LYS A 126 1.43 9.71 -30.20
C LYS A 126 1.70 8.90 -31.46
N PRO A 127 0.74 8.84 -32.40
CA PRO A 127 0.92 8.10 -33.64
C PRO A 127 2.10 8.65 -34.44
N ALA A 128 2.71 7.76 -35.22
CA ALA A 128 3.79 8.11 -36.13
C ALA A 128 3.33 9.17 -37.14
N ARG A 129 4.16 10.18 -37.38
CA ARG A 129 3.99 11.07 -38.53
C ARG A 129 4.74 10.48 -39.71
N ASN A 130 4.11 10.49 -40.88
CA ASN A 130 4.73 10.12 -42.17
C ASN A 130 5.43 8.74 -42.17
N GLY A 131 4.82 7.72 -41.58
CA GLY A 131 5.36 6.35 -41.59
C GLY A 131 6.53 6.10 -40.64
N GLY A 132 6.84 7.03 -39.72
CA GLY A 132 7.88 6.87 -38.71
C GLY A 132 7.52 5.93 -37.54
N ALA A 133 8.30 5.97 -36.47
CA ALA A 133 8.01 5.26 -35.23
C ALA A 133 7.00 6.05 -34.35
N PRO A 134 6.18 5.38 -33.52
CA PRO A 134 5.35 6.06 -32.53
C PRO A 134 6.21 6.79 -31.50
N HIS A 135 5.72 7.92 -31.00
CA HIS A 135 6.40 8.72 -29.98
C HIS A 135 5.71 8.57 -28.63
N PHE A 136 6.48 8.50 -27.55
CA PHE A 136 5.97 8.41 -26.18
C PHE A 136 6.23 9.73 -25.44
N GLY A 137 5.15 10.39 -24.99
CA GLY A 137 5.22 11.57 -24.13
C GLY A 137 4.97 11.20 -22.68
N TRP A 138 5.68 11.84 -21.74
CA TRP A 138 5.51 11.62 -20.30
C TRP A 138 5.11 12.92 -19.62
N ASP A 139 3.90 12.91 -19.05
CA ASP A 139 3.28 14.07 -18.38
C ASP A 139 2.71 13.63 -17.03
N ARG A 140 2.19 14.57 -16.23
CA ARG A 140 1.41 14.23 -15.03
C ARG A 140 -0.07 14.41 -15.28
N ALA A 141 -0.86 13.41 -14.88
CA ALA A 141 -2.31 13.47 -14.92
C ALA A 141 -2.89 12.83 -13.65
N ASP A 142 -4.11 13.23 -13.29
CA ASP A 142 -4.86 12.59 -12.23
C ASP A 142 -5.42 11.26 -12.76
N ARG A 143 -5.09 10.15 -12.08
CA ARG A 143 -5.46 8.78 -12.44
C ARG A 143 -5.88 7.99 -11.23
#